data_AF-A0A1S3WWC1-F1
#
_entry.id   AF-A0A1S3WWC1-F1
#
_cell.length_a   1.000
_cell.length_b   1.000
_cell.length_c   1.000
_cell.angle_alpha   90.00
_cell.angle_beta   90.00
_cell.angle_gamma   90.00
#
_symmetry.space_group_name_H-M   'P 1'
#
loop_
_entity.id
_entity.type
_entity.pdbx_description
1 polymer ?
#
loop_
_entity_poly.entity_id
_entity_poly.type
_entity_poly.pdbx_seq_one_letter_code
_entity_poly.pdbx_strand_id
1 'polypeptide(L)'
;MASPSGKGAQGSEAPGCGPQPFTRDLVDSVDDAEGLYVAVERCPLCNTTRRRLTCAKCVQSGDFVYFDGRDRERFVDKKERLNQLKSKQEEFQKEVLRAMEGKWITDQL
;
A
#
# COMPACT_ATOMS: atom_id res chain seq x y z
N MET A 1 -48.22 -41.08 25.27
CA MET A 1 -49.42 -40.73 24.48
C MET A 1 -49.06 -39.54 23.57
N ALA A 2 -49.10 -39.81 22.26
CA ALA A 2 -49.14 -38.96 21.06
C ALA A 2 -48.60 -37.50 21.00
N SER A 3 -47.74 -37.29 19.99
CA SER A 3 -47.45 -36.02 19.28
C SER A 3 -48.66 -35.49 18.49
N PRO A 4 -48.58 -34.30 17.85
CA PRO A 4 -48.09 -34.20 16.46
C PRO A 4 -47.15 -32.98 16.25
N SER A 5 -46.16 -32.92 15.34
CA SER A 5 -45.94 -33.32 13.93
C SER A 5 -46.07 -32.12 12.96
N GLY A 6 -45.02 -31.88 12.16
CA GLY A 6 -44.97 -30.95 11.00
C GLY A 6 -43.61 -30.22 10.86
N LYS A 7 -42.51 -30.85 10.41
CA LYS A 7 -42.04 -31.10 9.03
C LYS A 7 -41.61 -29.87 8.21
N GLY A 8 -40.31 -29.85 7.85
CA GLY A 8 -39.73 -29.09 6.75
C GLY A 8 -38.22 -29.37 6.67
N ALA A 9 -37.78 -30.12 5.66
CA ALA A 9 -36.45 -30.69 5.51
C ALA A 9 -35.70 -30.11 4.32
N GLN A 10 -34.41 -30.45 4.24
CA GLN A 10 -33.46 -30.29 3.13
C GLN A 10 -32.89 -28.88 2.97
N GLY A 11 -31.60 -28.67 2.75
CA GLY A 11 -30.51 -29.56 2.41
C GLY A 11 -29.51 -28.73 1.61
N SER A 12 -28.25 -28.74 2.05
CA SER A 12 -27.00 -28.58 1.27
C SER A 12 -27.03 -27.78 -0.04
N GLU A 13 -26.23 -26.71 -0.12
CA GLU A 13 -25.24 -26.54 -1.21
C GLU A 13 -24.27 -25.38 -0.90
N ALA A 14 -22.97 -25.67 -0.97
CA ALA A 14 -21.90 -24.69 -0.97
C ALA A 14 -21.54 -24.35 -2.43
N PRO A 15 -21.13 -23.11 -2.73
CA PRO A 15 -20.21 -22.84 -3.82
C PRO A 15 -18.94 -22.23 -3.21
N GLY A 16 -17.77 -22.86 -3.29
CA GLY A 16 -17.09 -23.16 -4.55
C GLY A 16 -15.91 -22.20 -4.67
N CYS A 17 -14.76 -22.58 -4.12
CA CYS A 17 -13.51 -21.84 -4.22
C CYS A 17 -12.94 -22.05 -5.64
N GLY A 18 -13.09 -21.05 -6.50
CA GLY A 18 -12.44 -20.99 -7.81
C GLY A 18 -11.69 -19.65 -7.95
N PRO A 19 -10.51 -19.61 -8.61
CA PRO A 19 -9.75 -18.39 -8.74
C PRO A 19 -10.35 -17.52 -9.86
N GLN A 20 -11.09 -16.47 -9.47
CA GLN A 20 -11.52 -15.44 -10.41
C GLN A 20 -10.43 -14.36 -10.53
N PRO A 21 -10.19 -13.84 -11.75
CA PRO A 21 -9.03 -13.01 -12.06
C PRO A 21 -9.18 -11.65 -11.38
N PHE A 22 -8.10 -11.24 -10.69
CA PHE A 22 -7.95 -9.95 -10.05
C PHE A 22 -8.14 -8.82 -11.09
N THR A 23 -9.36 -8.31 -11.21
CA THR A 23 -9.61 -7.01 -11.81
C THR A 23 -9.02 -5.96 -10.89
N ARG A 24 -8.10 -5.20 -11.45
CA ARG A 24 -7.20 -4.27 -10.78
C ARG A 24 -7.87 -2.91 -10.65
N ASP A 25 -9.08 -2.89 -10.10
CA ASP A 25 -9.87 -1.70 -9.83
C ASP A 25 -10.41 -1.73 -8.41
N LEU A 26 -9.50 -1.88 -7.44
CA LEU A 26 -9.79 -1.53 -6.06
C LEU A 26 -9.57 -0.01 -5.91
N VAL A 27 -10.52 0.76 -6.43
CA VAL A 27 -10.74 2.09 -5.89
C VAL A 27 -11.12 1.87 -4.43
N ASP A 28 -10.22 2.24 -3.52
CA ASP A 28 -10.47 2.22 -2.09
C ASP A 28 -11.55 3.26 -1.80
N SER A 29 -12.81 2.83 -1.93
CA SER A 29 -13.98 3.55 -1.48
C SER A 29 -13.81 3.72 0.02
N VAL A 30 -13.22 4.85 0.43
CA VAL A 30 -13.21 5.24 1.82
C VAL A 30 -14.65 5.50 2.22
N ASP A 31 -15.23 4.52 2.90
CA ASP A 31 -16.60 4.56 3.39
C ASP A 31 -16.77 5.83 4.25
N ASP A 32 -17.48 6.80 3.68
CA ASP A 32 -17.99 7.94 4.41
C ASP A 32 -19.23 7.46 5.19
N ALA A 33 -19.03 6.61 6.20
CA ALA A 33 -20.08 6.12 7.11
C ALA A 33 -21.06 7.23 7.55
N GLU A 34 -22.35 6.93 7.43
CA GLU A 34 -23.49 7.79 7.72
C GLU A 34 -23.66 7.94 9.24
N GLY A 35 -23.06 8.98 9.81
CA GLY A 35 -23.10 9.30 11.24
C GLY A 35 -22.75 10.77 11.48
N LEU A 36 -23.23 11.35 12.58
CA LEU A 36 -23.10 12.78 12.87
C LEU A 36 -21.63 13.17 13.15
N TYR A 37 -20.98 13.89 12.21
CA TYR A 37 -19.60 14.39 12.34
C TYR A 37 -19.54 15.67 13.18
N VAL A 38 -19.40 15.55 14.49
CA VAL A 38 -19.36 16.71 15.41
C VAL A 38 -17.92 17.21 15.68
N ALA A 39 -16.89 16.53 15.18
CA ALA A 39 -15.53 17.05 15.16
C ALA A 39 -14.93 16.86 13.77
N VAL A 40 -14.78 17.95 13.02
CA VAL A 40 -14.05 17.92 11.76
C VAL A 40 -12.67 18.51 12.01
N GLU A 41 -11.70 17.62 12.24
CA GLU A 41 -10.31 18.00 12.34
C GLU A 41 -9.81 18.52 10.98
N ARG A 42 -8.98 19.55 11.02
CA ARG A 42 -8.31 20.05 9.81
C ARG A 42 -7.09 19.19 9.57
N CYS A 43 -6.87 18.79 8.32
CA CYS A 43 -5.66 18.06 7.97
C CYS A 43 -4.41 18.89 8.29
N PRO A 44 -3.46 18.41 9.11
CA PRO A 44 -2.30 19.22 9.50
C PRO A 44 -1.35 19.51 8.33
N LEU A 45 -1.53 18.83 7.19
CA LEU A 45 -0.68 18.97 6.00
C LEU A 45 -1.24 19.96 4.97
N CYS A 46 -2.57 20.06 4.83
CA CYS A 46 -3.22 20.91 3.82
C CYS A 46 -4.36 21.77 4.37
N ASN A 47 -4.52 21.81 5.69
CA ASN A 47 -5.54 22.54 6.45
C ASN A 47 -6.99 22.26 6.05
N THR A 48 -7.20 21.18 5.29
CA THR A 48 -8.50 20.83 4.73
C THR A 48 -9.30 20.04 5.76
N THR A 49 -10.50 20.51 6.03
CA THR A 49 -11.49 19.91 6.93
C THR A 49 -11.87 18.50 6.47
N ARG A 50 -11.60 17.47 7.28
CA ARG A 50 -11.85 16.06 6.95
C ARG A 50 -12.22 15.23 8.19
N ARG A 51 -12.80 14.04 7.97
CA ARG A 51 -13.17 13.09 9.04
C ARG A 51 -11.96 12.46 9.74
N ARG A 52 -10.85 12.28 9.01
CA ARG A 52 -9.58 11.76 9.53
C ARG A 52 -8.61 12.91 9.75
N LEU A 53 -7.75 12.80 10.77
CA LEU A 53 -6.69 13.76 11.07
C LEU A 53 -5.84 14.06 9.83
N THR A 54 -5.42 13.07 9.04
CA THR A 54 -4.73 13.28 7.76
C THR A 54 -5.58 12.87 6.58
N CYS A 55 -5.67 13.71 5.55
CA CYS A 55 -6.48 13.42 4.37
C CYS A 55 -5.82 12.40 3.45
N ALA A 56 -6.63 11.61 2.74
CA ALA A 56 -6.17 10.59 1.79
C ALA A 56 -5.23 11.18 0.71
N LYS A 57 -5.54 12.39 0.21
CA LYS A 57 -4.69 13.09 -0.77
C LYS A 57 -3.26 13.24 -0.27
N CYS A 58 -3.06 13.75 0.95
CA CYS A 58 -1.73 13.96 1.52
C CYS A 58 -1.00 12.66 1.88
N VAL A 59 -1.74 11.61 2.23
CA VAL A 59 -1.16 10.28 2.45
C VAL A 59 -0.67 9.68 1.12
N GLN A 60 -1.49 9.76 0.07
CA GLN A 60 -1.17 9.24 -1.26
C GLN A 60 -0.03 10.02 -1.92
N SER A 61 0.02 11.34 -1.76
CA SER A 61 1.14 12.15 -2.25
C SER A 61 2.44 11.95 -1.46
N GLY A 62 2.38 11.35 -0.27
CA GLY A 62 3.56 11.18 0.58
C GLY A 62 4.00 12.47 1.28
N ASP A 63 3.10 13.42 1.50
CA ASP A 63 3.41 14.74 2.08
C ASP A 63 3.60 14.74 3.60
N PHE A 64 3.48 13.58 4.25
CA PHE A 64 3.58 13.45 5.69
C PHE A 64 5.02 13.24 6.17
N VAL A 65 5.27 13.61 7.42
CA VAL A 65 6.54 13.42 8.15
C VAL A 65 6.28 12.59 9.41
N TYR A 66 7.35 12.18 10.12
CA TYR A 66 7.19 11.52 11.41
C TYR A 66 6.65 12.48 12.46
N PHE A 67 5.63 12.05 13.21
CA PHE A 67 4.99 12.87 14.25
C PHE A 67 5.91 13.18 15.44
N ASP A 68 6.92 12.35 15.69
CA ASP A 68 7.86 12.51 16.80
C ASP A 68 8.92 13.60 16.57
N GLY A 69 8.90 14.24 15.39
CA GLY A 69 9.81 15.33 15.04
C GLY A 69 11.28 14.94 14.85
N ARG A 70 11.62 13.64 14.94
CA ARG A 70 13.01 13.17 14.75
C ARG A 70 13.48 13.35 13.31
N ASP A 71 12.57 13.27 12.35
CA ASP A 71 12.85 13.39 10.93
C ASP A 71 11.81 14.29 10.27
N ARG A 72 12.30 15.38 9.67
CA ARG A 72 11.50 16.39 8.95
C ARG A 72 11.40 16.10 7.45
N GLU A 73 12.07 15.06 6.96
CA GLU A 73 12.00 14.61 5.57
C GLU A 73 10.58 14.09 5.29
N ARG A 74 9.93 14.58 4.23
CA ARG A 74 8.64 14.03 3.81
C ARG A 74 8.86 12.64 3.26
N PHE A 75 7.83 11.79 3.34
CA PHE A 75 7.90 10.45 2.76
C PHE A 75 8.25 10.49 1.27
N VAL A 76 7.69 11.43 0.51
CA VAL A 76 7.97 11.58 -0.94
C VAL A 76 9.44 11.86 -1.21
N ASP A 77 10.06 12.79 -0.47
CA ASP A 77 11.47 13.16 -0.62
C ASP A 77 12.37 11.96 -0.25
N LYS A 78 12.05 11.28 0.86
CA LYS A 78 12.77 10.10 1.33
C LYS A 78 12.73 8.96 0.30
N LYS A 79 11.58 8.76 -0.33
CA LYS A 79 11.38 7.75 -1.37
C LYS A 79 12.16 8.10 -2.64
N GLU A 80 12.17 9.37 -3.04
CA GLU A 80 12.97 9.83 -4.18
C GLU A 80 14.46 9.60 -3.94
N ARG A 81 14.97 10.02 -2.77
CA ARG A 81 16.36 9.80 -2.37
C ARG A 81 16.74 8.32 -2.39
N LEU A 82 15.86 7.45 -1.88
CA LEU A 82 16.07 6.00 -1.93
C LEU A 82 16.19 5.49 -3.38
N ASN A 83 15.34 5.96 -4.29
CA ASN A 83 15.39 5.55 -5.68
C ASN A 83 16.71 5.97 -6.35
N GLN A 84 17.15 7.21 -6.12
CA GLN A 84 18.43 7.69 -6.65
C GLN A 84 19.62 6.85 -6.15
N LEU A 85 19.62 6.48 -4.87
CA LEU A 85 20.67 5.64 -4.29
C LEU A 85 20.66 4.23 -4.89
N LYS A 86 19.48 3.65 -5.15
CA LYS A 86 19.35 2.35 -5.82
C LYS A 86 19.88 2.39 -7.25
N SER A 87 19.56 3.44 -8.01
CA SER A 87 20.08 3.60 -9.37
C SER A 87 21.61 3.70 -9.39
N LYS A 88 22.20 4.50 -8.50
CA LYS A 88 23.67 4.59 -8.36
C LYS A 88 24.30 3.26 -7.96
N GLN A 89 23.67 2.54 -7.03
CA GLN A 89 24.12 1.20 -6.64
C GLN A 89 24.16 0.25 -7.84
N GLU A 90 23.11 0.26 -8.68
CA GLU A 90 23.03 -0.56 -9.88
C GLU A 90 24.12 -0.19 -10.91
N GLU A 91 24.36 1.11 -11.11
CA GLU A 91 25.45 1.61 -11.98
C GLU A 91 26.82 1.09 -11.51
N PHE A 92 27.13 1.23 -10.22
CA PHE A 92 28.39 0.72 -9.67
C PHE A 92 28.50 -0.80 -9.77
N GLN A 93 27.41 -1.54 -9.53
CA GLN A 93 27.43 -3.00 -9.70
C GLN A 93 27.74 -3.40 -11.14
N LYS A 94 27.16 -2.72 -12.14
CA LYS A 94 27.45 -2.94 -13.57
C LYS A 94 28.89 -2.61 -13.92
N GLU A 95 29.45 -1.54 -13.35
CA GLU A 95 30.84 -1.15 -13.57
C GLU A 95 31.82 -2.20 -13.01
N VAL A 96 31.57 -2.68 -11.79
CA VAL A 96 32.38 -3.75 -11.18
C VAL A 96 32.33 -5.02 -12.01
N LEU A 97 31.16 -5.45 -12.46
CA LEU A 97 31.03 -6.63 -13.32
C LEU A 97 31.81 -6.48 -14.62
N ARG A 98 31.74 -5.31 -15.27
CA ARG A 98 32.52 -5.02 -16.48
C ARG A 98 34.02 -5.06 -16.23
N ALA A 99 34.48 -4.47 -15.12
CA ALA A 99 35.89 -4.48 -14.76
C ALA A 99 36.39 -5.89 -14.43
N MET A 100 35.55 -6.74 -13.84
CA MET A 100 35.87 -8.15 -13.59
C MET A 100 35.99 -8.95 -14.89
N GLU A 101 35.06 -8.77 -15.83
CA GLU A 101 35.11 -9.41 -17.16
C GLU A 101 36.40 -9.06 -17.91
N GLY A 102 36.77 -7.77 -17.93
CA GLY A 102 38.01 -7.32 -18.58
C GLY A 102 39.28 -7.96 -18.00
N LYS A 103 39.32 -8.19 -16.69
CA LYS A 103 40.43 -8.91 -16.03
C LYS A 103 40.44 -10.39 -16.41
N TRP A 104 39.28 -11.04 -16.42
CA TRP A 104 39.18 -12.46 -16.81
C TRP A 104 39.67 -12.73 -18.23
N ILE A 105 39.33 -11.84 -19.18
CA ILE A 105 39.84 -11.93 -20.57
C ILE A 105 41.36 -11.78 -20.60
N THR A 106 41.91 -10.84 -19.82
CA THR A 106 43.35 -10.59 -19.77
C THR A 106 44.11 -11.76 -19.17
N ASP A 107 43.58 -12.41 -18.13
CA ASP A 107 44.20 -13.56 -17.47
C ASP A 107 44.18 -14.83 -18.34
N GLN A 108 43.39 -14.86 -19.43
CA GLN A 108 43.28 -15.99 -20.37
C GLN A 108 44.11 -15.85 -21.64
N LEU A 109 44.75 -14.70 -21.86
CA LEU A 109 45.65 -14.39 -22.98
C LEU A 109 47.11 -14.61 -22.60
#